data_AF-A0A5P1FCV6-F1
#
_entry.id   AF-A0A5P1FCV6-F1
#
_cell.length_a   1.000
_cell.length_b   1.000
_cell.length_c   1.000
_cell.angle_alpha   90.00
_cell.angle_beta   90.00
_cell.angle_gamma   90.00
#
_symmetry.space_group_name_H-M   'P 1'
#
loop_
_entity.id
_entity.type
_entity.pdbx_description
1 polymer ?
#
loop_
_entity_poly.entity_id
_entity_poly.type
_entity_poly.pdbx_seq_one_letter_code
_entity_poly.pdbx_strand_id
1 'polypeptide(L)'
;MEEGSFDDAVMACEGVFHVASPVIFIPRSDPKAELIDPAVKGTLNVLRSCKNNPMLKKVVLTSSSVGAIYRPSIFPKEPLDETSWSSMVECEKIKCLIIDEADRILEANF
;
A
#
# COMPACT_ATOMS: atom_id res chain seq x y z
N MET A 1 -5.27 -12.24 -9.74
CA MET A 1 -6.06 -10.99 -9.87
C MET A 1 -6.02 -10.58 -11.33
N GLU A 2 -7.15 -10.14 -11.86
CA GLU A 2 -7.31 -9.74 -13.26
C GLU A 2 -7.33 -8.21 -13.35
N GLU A 3 -6.65 -7.64 -14.34
CA GLU A 3 -6.60 -6.18 -14.54
C GLU A 3 -7.98 -5.66 -14.96
N GLY A 4 -8.39 -4.48 -14.48
CA GLY A 4 -9.68 -3.86 -14.81
C GLY A 4 -10.86 -4.45 -14.06
N SER A 5 -10.63 -5.38 -13.12
CA SER A 5 -11.68 -6.02 -12.32
C SER A 5 -12.51 -5.07 -11.45
N PHE A 6 -12.10 -3.79 -11.34
CA PHE A 6 -12.79 -2.76 -10.58
C PHE A 6 -13.40 -1.65 -11.45
N ASP A 7 -13.25 -1.69 -12.78
CA ASP A 7 -13.67 -0.61 -13.67
C ASP A 7 -15.17 -0.29 -13.51
N ASP A 8 -16.04 -1.29 -13.65
CA ASP A 8 -17.49 -1.12 -13.53
C ASP A 8 -17.91 -0.58 -12.16
N ALA A 9 -17.29 -1.09 -11.09
CA ALA A 9 -17.61 -0.69 -9.73
C ALA A 9 -17.21 0.77 -9.46
N VAL A 10 -16.05 1.17 -9.95
CA VAL A 10 -15.50 2.51 -9.74
C VAL A 10 -16.21 3.55 -10.61
N MET A 11 -16.61 3.22 -11.84
CA MET A 11 -17.31 4.13 -12.76
C MET A 11 -18.63 4.69 -12.22
N ALA A 12 -19.29 3.99 -11.29
CA ALA A 12 -20.52 4.43 -10.64
C ALA A 12 -20.29 5.30 -9.39
N CYS A 13 -19.04 5.63 -9.04
CA CYS A 13 -18.67 6.25 -7.77
C CYS A 13 -18.04 7.65 -7.95
N GLU A 14 -18.23 8.53 -6.96
CA GLU A 14 -17.53 9.82 -6.86
C GLU A 14 -16.32 9.78 -5.91
N GLY A 15 -16.16 8.70 -5.15
CA GLY A 15 -15.00 8.47 -4.29
C GLY A 15 -14.79 6.99 -3.98
N VAL A 16 -13.54 6.61 -3.67
CA VAL A 16 -13.15 5.21 -3.39
C VAL A 16 -12.36 5.16 -2.08
N PHE A 17 -12.70 4.19 -1.22
CA PHE A 17 -11.90 3.82 -0.05
C PHE A 17 -11.27 2.47 -0.29
N HIS A 18 -9.96 2.44 -0.55
CA HIS A 18 -9.22 1.20 -0.69
C HIS A 18 -8.76 0.71 0.68
N VAL A 19 -9.49 -0.26 1.23
CA VAL A 19 -9.24 -0.87 2.55
C VAL A 19 -8.71 -2.30 2.39
N ALA A 20 -8.92 -2.92 1.23
CA ALA A 20 -8.53 -4.31 1.00
C ALA A 20 -7.01 -4.42 0.85
N SER A 21 -6.36 -5.01 1.84
CA SER A 21 -4.94 -5.34 1.80
C SER A 21 -4.73 -6.72 2.44
N PRO A 22 -3.77 -7.53 1.96
CA PRO A 22 -3.39 -8.77 2.62
C PRO A 22 -2.99 -8.53 4.09
N VAL A 23 -3.54 -9.33 5.00
CA VAL A 23 -3.15 -9.31 6.43
C VAL A 23 -2.72 -10.72 6.84
N ILE A 24 -1.45 -11.04 6.59
CA ILE A 24 -0.85 -12.33 6.91
C ILE A 24 0.30 -12.10 7.90
N PHE A 25 0.11 -12.53 9.15
CA PHE A 25 1.12 -12.36 10.20
C PHE A 25 2.26 -13.38 10.12
N ILE A 26 1.96 -14.59 9.61
CA ILE A 26 2.92 -15.68 9.47
C ILE A 26 2.76 -16.22 8.05
N PRO A 27 3.60 -15.79 7.10
CA PRO A 27 3.57 -16.31 5.74
C PRO A 27 3.95 -17.80 5.75
N ARG A 28 3.33 -18.57 4.86
CA ARG A 28 3.61 -20.02 4.73
C ARG A 28 4.90 -20.26 3.96
N SER A 29 5.23 -19.34 3.06
CA SER A 29 6.39 -19.39 2.17
C SER A 29 7.02 -18.00 2.00
N ASP A 30 7.22 -17.54 0.75
CA ASP A 30 7.86 -16.26 0.45
C ASP A 30 6.92 -15.09 0.77
N PRO A 31 7.26 -14.23 1.75
CA PRO A 31 6.43 -13.09 2.11
C PRO A 31 6.24 -12.08 0.98
N LYS A 32 7.19 -12.00 0.04
CA LYS A 32 7.05 -11.13 -1.12
C LYS A 32 5.89 -11.59 -2.00
N ALA A 33 5.85 -12.88 -2.32
CA ALA A 33 4.79 -13.46 -3.12
C ALA A 33 3.43 -13.49 -2.40
N GLU A 34 3.42 -13.70 -1.08
CA GLU A 34 2.18 -13.83 -0.30
C GLU A 34 1.59 -12.49 0.18
N LEU A 35 2.40 -11.46 0.38
CA LEU A 35 1.97 -10.19 0.96
C LEU A 35 2.28 -8.97 0.08
N ILE A 36 3.55 -8.74 -0.26
CA ILE A 36 3.99 -7.53 -0.96
C ILE A 36 3.39 -7.45 -2.37
N ASP A 37 3.59 -8.49 -3.18
CA ASP A 37 3.14 -8.53 -4.55
C ASP A 37 1.61 -8.38 -4.67
N PRO A 38 0.80 -9.09 -3.86
CA PRO A 38 -0.65 -8.90 -3.87
C PRO A 38 -1.10 -7.52 -3.39
N ALA A 39 -0.46 -6.94 -2.36
CA ALA A 39 -0.78 -5.60 -1.88
C ALA A 39 -0.50 -4.54 -2.97
N VAL A 40 0.72 -4.53 -3.51
CA VAL A 40 1.12 -3.59 -4.57
C VAL A 40 0.26 -3.75 -5.82
N LYS A 41 0.13 -4.98 -6.34
CA LYS A 41 -0.65 -5.21 -7.56
C LYS A 41 -2.12 -4.85 -7.33
N GLY A 42 -2.70 -5.27 -6.20
CA GLY A 42 -4.08 -4.98 -5.80
C GLY A 42 -4.38 -3.50 -5.81
N THR A 43 -3.55 -2.73 -5.12
CA THR A 43 -3.72 -1.29 -5.02
C THR A 43 -3.53 -0.60 -6.37
N LEU A 44 -2.53 -1.00 -7.17
CA LEU A 44 -2.35 -0.45 -8.53
C LEU A 44 -3.56 -0.72 -9.44
N ASN A 45 -4.16 -1.91 -9.38
CA ASN A 45 -5.33 -2.26 -10.18
C ASN A 45 -6.53 -1.36 -9.83
N VAL A 46 -6.80 -1.16 -8.54
CA VAL A 46 -7.86 -0.22 -8.08
C VAL A 46 -7.57 1.21 -8.53
N LEU A 47 -6.33 1.69 -8.37
CA LEU A 47 -5.96 3.06 -8.72
C LEU A 47 -6.03 3.31 -10.24
N ARG A 48 -5.70 2.31 -11.07
CA ARG A 48 -5.87 2.38 -12.52
C ARG A 48 -7.34 2.46 -12.93
N SER A 49 -8.22 1.66 -12.31
CA SER A 49 -9.67 1.79 -12.51
C SER A 49 -10.18 3.17 -12.09
N CYS A 50 -9.68 3.69 -10.96
CA CYS A 50 -10.00 5.03 -10.48
C CYS A 50 -9.59 6.13 -11.45
N LYS A 51 -8.39 6.05 -12.03
CA LYS A 51 -7.88 7.01 -13.01
C LYS A 51 -8.76 7.11 -14.26
N ASN A 52 -9.45 6.05 -14.63
CA ASN A 52 -10.33 6.01 -15.80
C ASN A 52 -11.72 6.63 -15.56
N ASN A 53 -12.10 6.92 -14.31
CA ASN A 53 -13.39 7.52 -13.98
C ASN A 53 -13.30 9.06 -13.91
N PRO A 54 -13.88 9.80 -14.88
CA PRO A 54 -13.82 11.27 -14.90
C PRO A 54 -14.65 11.96 -13.81
N MET A 55 -15.56 11.26 -13.16
CA MET A 55 -16.41 11.78 -12.07
C MET A 55 -15.79 11.57 -10.69
N LEU A 56 -14.71 10.80 -10.59
CA LEU A 56 -14.07 10.47 -9.33
C LEU A 56 -13.34 11.68 -8.74
N LYS A 57 -13.65 12.02 -7.48
CA LYS A 57 -13.13 13.20 -6.81
C LYS A 57 -11.98 12.91 -5.85
N LYS A 58 -12.00 11.73 -5.21
CA LYS A 58 -11.00 11.36 -4.20
C LYS A 58 -10.88 9.86 -4.04
N VAL A 59 -9.65 9.40 -3.84
CA VAL A 59 -9.33 8.06 -3.36
C VAL A 59 -8.70 8.17 -1.98
N VAL A 60 -9.12 7.33 -1.06
CA VAL A 60 -8.52 7.17 0.27
C VAL A 60 -7.90 5.78 0.34
N LEU A 61 -6.58 5.74 0.50
CA LEU A 61 -5.82 4.50 0.70
C LEU A 61 -5.66 4.24 2.20
N THR A 62 -6.07 3.07 2.67
CA THR A 62 -5.85 2.66 4.05
C THR A 62 -4.45 2.07 4.19
N SER A 63 -3.50 2.91 4.58
CA SER A 63 -2.15 2.49 4.94
C SER A 63 -2.08 2.07 6.43
N SER A 64 -0.86 1.88 6.95
CA SER A 64 -0.60 1.47 8.33
C SER A 64 0.59 2.24 8.91
N SER A 65 0.60 2.44 10.24
CA SER A 65 1.75 3.02 10.96
C SER A 65 3.03 2.22 10.78
N VAL A 66 2.90 0.92 10.46
CA VAL A 66 3.99 0.02 10.10
C VAL A 66 4.86 0.63 8.99
N GLY A 67 4.26 1.39 8.06
CA GLY A 67 4.92 2.17 7.00
C GLY A 67 5.93 3.22 7.48
N ALA A 68 5.90 3.64 8.74
CA ALA A 68 6.70 4.76 9.27
C ALA A 68 7.52 4.44 10.54
N ILE A 69 7.21 3.36 11.26
CA ILE A 69 7.78 3.11 12.61
C ILE A 69 9.12 2.38 12.62
N TYR A 70 9.50 1.63 11.59
CA TYR A 70 10.74 0.84 11.58
C TYR A 70 11.91 1.68 11.10
N ARG A 71 12.60 2.30 12.05
CA ARG A 71 13.71 3.21 11.78
C ARG A 71 15.00 2.70 12.43
N PRO A 72 16.19 3.08 11.94
CA PRO A 72 17.47 2.60 12.49
C PRO A 72 17.74 2.95 13.96
N SER A 73 16.96 3.87 14.55
CA SER A 73 17.12 4.27 15.96
C SER A 73 16.21 3.46 16.88
N ILE A 74 16.79 2.94 17.97
CA ILE A 74 16.06 2.25 19.05
C ILE A 74 15.20 3.25 19.86
N PHE A 75 15.59 4.52 19.88
CA PHE A 75 14.86 5.63 20.51
C PHE A 75 14.87 6.84 19.57
N PRO A 76 14.03 6.85 18.53
CA PRO A 76 13.95 8.01 17.66
C PRO A 76 13.46 9.21 18.47
N LYS A 77 14.29 10.24 18.57
CA LYS A 77 13.93 11.50 19.26
C LYS A 77 12.95 12.34 18.44
N GLU A 78 12.89 12.08 17.14
CA GLU A 78 12.03 12.75 16.19
C GLU A 78 10.62 12.15 16.24
N PRO A 79 9.60 13.00 16.48
CA PRO A 79 8.20 12.62 16.29
C PRO A 79 7.96 12.04 14.89
N LEU A 80 6.95 11.19 14.76
CA LEU A 80 6.48 10.75 13.44
C LEU A 80 5.61 11.84 12.82
N ASP A 81 5.81 12.07 11.54
CA ASP A 81 5.00 12.95 10.69
C ASP A 81 4.75 12.29 9.32
N GLU A 82 4.06 12.98 8.42
CA GLU A 82 3.72 12.49 7.08
C GLU A 82 4.93 12.32 6.16
N THR A 83 6.12 12.78 6.57
CA THR A 83 7.38 12.60 5.83
C THR A 83 8.17 11.38 6.32
N SER A 84 7.71 10.75 7.40
CA SER A 84 8.38 9.63 8.04
C SER A 84 8.10 8.31 7.31
N TRP A 85 9.17 7.62 6.90
CA TRP A 85 9.12 6.30 6.29
C TRP A 85 9.96 5.28 7.05
N SER A 86 9.50 4.04 7.06
CA SER A 86 10.26 2.91 7.57
C SER A 86 11.43 2.58 6.64
N SER A 87 12.57 2.23 7.24
CA SER A 87 13.75 1.76 6.54
C SER A 87 13.56 0.36 6.00
N MET A 88 13.75 0.17 4.70
CA MET A 88 13.75 -1.15 4.06
C MET A 88 14.73 -2.12 4.75
N VAL A 89 15.93 -1.65 5.09
CA VAL A 89 16.97 -2.45 5.77
C VAL A 89 16.48 -2.96 7.13
N GLU A 90 15.82 -2.11 7.92
CA GLU A 90 15.27 -2.54 9.21
C GLU A 90 14.08 -3.48 9.03
N CYS A 91 13.23 -3.24 8.03
CA CYS A 91 12.08 -4.09 7.73
C CYS A 91 12.49 -5.50 7.28
N GLU A 92 13.55 -5.62 6.48
CA GLU A 92 14.11 -6.92 6.08
C GLU A 92 14.60 -7.72 7.30
N LYS A 93 15.28 -7.08 8.26
CA LYS A 93 15.82 -7.75 9.46
C LYS A 93 14.72 -8.39 10.31
N ILE A 94 13.63 -7.68 10.51
CA ILE A 94 12.52 -8.12 11.36
C ILE A 94 11.46 -8.90 10.58
N LYS A 95 11.68 -9.10 9.26
CA LYS A 95 10.69 -9.64 8.33
C LYS A 95 9.36 -8.90 8.47
N CYS A 96 9.41 -7.57 8.60
CA CYS A 96 8.22 -6.74 8.58
C CYS A 96 7.79 -6.58 7.14
N LEU A 97 6.60 -7.06 6.85
CA LEU A 97 6.17 -7.40 5.50
C LEU A 97 5.37 -6.29 4.80
N ILE A 98 5.20 -5.11 5.40
CA ILE A 98 4.18 -4.16 4.93
C ILE A 98 4.71 -3.08 3.97
N ILE A 99 6.01 -3.02 3.67
CA ILE A 99 6.56 -1.73 3.20
C ILE A 99 7.35 -1.87 1.92
N ASP A 100 6.58 -1.92 0.84
CA ASP A 100 6.95 -1.47 -0.50
C ASP A 100 5.71 -0.88 -1.23
N GLU A 101 4.61 -0.67 -0.50
CA GLU A 101 3.33 -0.33 -1.09
C GLU A 101 3.28 1.15 -1.47
N ALA A 102 3.67 2.05 -0.58
CA ALA A 102 3.47 3.48 -0.80
C ALA A 102 4.45 4.12 -1.79
N ASP A 103 5.75 3.81 -1.75
CA ASP A 103 6.72 4.36 -2.70
C ASP A 103 6.40 3.92 -4.13
N ARG A 104 6.07 2.63 -4.33
CA ARG A 104 5.68 2.10 -5.65
C ARG A 104 4.34 2.63 -6.15
N ILE A 105 3.43 2.95 -5.23
CA ILE A 105 2.18 3.63 -5.58
C ILE A 105 2.49 5.06 -6.01
N LEU A 106 3.26 5.83 -5.23
CA LEU A 106 3.60 7.22 -5.54
C LEU A 106 4.36 7.35 -6.87
N GLU A 107 5.25 6.40 -7.19
CA GLU A 107 5.99 6.35 -8.45
C GLU A 107 5.12 6.01 -9.68
N ALA A 108 3.98 5.36 -9.48
CA ALA A 108 3.16 4.87 -10.59
C ALA A 108 2.33 5.96 -11.30
N ASN A 109 2.50 7.24 -10.94
CA ASN A 109 1.98 8.42 -11.65
C ASN A 109 0.53 8.20 -12.15
N PHE A 110 -0.39 8.00 -11.21
CA PHE A 110 -1.82 8.03 -11.52
C PHE A 110 -2.30 9.46 -11.70
#